data_AF-A0A3D3NQT1-F1
#
_entry.id   AF-A0A3D3NQT1-F1
#
_cell.length_a   1.000
_cell.length_b   1.000
_cell.length_c   1.000
_cell.angle_alpha   90.00
_cell.angle_beta   90.00
_cell.angle_gamma   90.00
#
_symmetry.space_group_name_H-M   'P 1'
#
loop_
_entity.id
_entity.type
_entity.pdbx_description
1 polymer ?
#
loop_
_entity_poly.entity_id
_entity_poly.type
_entity_poly.pdbx_seq_one_letter_code
_entity_poly.pdbx_strand_id
1 'polypeptide(L)'
;MEPSAMRLKRTLIFTVLLAGLGYLIYTALPPSSDGLAAVEKLATVDEFSLGHVGLRGPIPKREDWFITILRSRHADRLFSLLYRRGTPAARSYALAGLRLTDMSTYRRCAADYSATTVTLRTAGGCYVHEGVSPVSIVQAFDSGAVEDYMKDRDRLYMNWPHE
;
A
#
# COMPACT_ATOMS: atom_id res chain seq x y z
N MET A 1 -24.89 35.97 33.54
CA MET A 1 -24.97 34.64 32.92
C MET A 1 -23.95 34.61 31.78
N GLU A 2 -22.66 34.49 32.10
CA GLU A 2 -21.56 34.74 31.14
C GLU A 2 -20.21 33.98 31.35
N PRO A 3 -19.97 33.20 32.44
CA PRO A 3 -18.68 32.52 32.61
C PRO A 3 -18.52 31.23 31.80
N SER A 4 -19.62 30.65 31.30
CA SER A 4 -19.60 29.38 30.55
C SER A 4 -19.05 29.53 29.13
N ALA A 5 -19.39 30.63 28.44
CA ALA A 5 -18.97 30.88 27.06
C ALA A 5 -17.46 31.13 26.93
N MET A 6 -16.85 31.83 27.89
CA MET A 6 -15.39 32.06 27.91
C MET A 6 -14.60 30.78 28.23
N ARG A 7 -15.09 29.92 29.12
CA ARG A 7 -14.44 28.63 29.42
C ARG A 7 -14.49 27.69 28.21
N LEU A 8 -15.62 27.64 27.50
CA LEU A 8 -15.77 26.80 26.30
C LEU A 8 -14.84 27.23 25.17
N LYS A 9 -14.74 28.55 24.88
CA LYS A 9 -13.80 29.07 23.86
C LYS A 9 -12.35 28.74 24.19
N ARG A 10 -11.94 28.87 25.46
CA ARG A 10 -10.57 28.55 25.90
C ARG A 10 -10.27 27.07 25.73
N THR A 11 -11.20 26.19 26.11
CA THR A 11 -11.06 24.74 25.93
C THR A 11 -10.94 24.35 24.46
N LEU A 12 -11.74 24.96 23.57
CA LEU A 12 -11.68 24.72 22.12
C LEU A 12 -10.32 25.13 21.53
N ILE A 13 -9.79 26.29 21.93
CA ILE A 13 -8.46 26.74 21.48
C ILE A 13 -7.38 25.75 21.93
N PHE A 14 -7.41 25.30 23.19
CA PHE A 14 -6.45 24.32 23.68
C PHE A 14 -6.54 22.97 22.96
N THR A 15 -7.75 22.49 22.62
CA THR A 15 -7.92 21.23 21.88
C THR A 15 -7.37 21.32 20.47
N VAL A 16 -7.62 22.42 19.76
CA VAL A 16 -7.05 22.65 18.42
C VAL A 16 -5.53 22.74 18.48
N LEU A 17 -4.96 23.43 19.47
CA LEU A 17 -3.51 23.53 19.65
C LEU A 17 -2.88 22.16 19.95
N LEU A 18 -3.50 21.36 20.82
CA LEU A 18 -3.03 20.01 21.13
C LEU A 18 -3.12 19.08 19.90
N ALA A 19 -4.21 19.15 19.13
CA ALA A 19 -4.35 18.39 17.90
C ALA A 19 -3.31 18.81 16.84
N GLY A 20 -3.08 20.12 16.69
CA GLY A 20 -2.05 20.65 15.80
C GLY A 20 -0.64 20.22 16.21
N LEU A 21 -0.32 20.28 17.51
CA LEU A 21 0.96 19.79 18.03
C LEU A 21 1.11 18.27 17.82
N GLY A 22 0.06 17.49 18.08
CA GLY A 22 0.04 16.05 17.84
C GLY A 22 0.27 15.70 16.37
N TYR A 23 -0.37 16.45 15.45
CA TYR A 23 -0.15 16.30 14.01
C TYR A 23 1.29 16.64 13.61
N LEU A 24 1.85 17.75 14.11
CA LEU A 24 3.24 18.12 13.85
C LEU A 24 4.21 17.03 14.31
N ILE A 25 4.03 16.52 15.54
CA ILE A 25 4.82 15.40 16.06
C ILE A 25 4.70 14.19 15.13
N TYR A 26 3.49 13.78 14.76
CA TYR A 26 3.26 12.66 13.86
C TYR A 26 3.99 12.80 12.52
N THR A 27 3.96 13.99 11.90
CA THR A 27 4.62 14.24 10.62
C THR A 27 6.15 14.24 10.70
N ALA A 28 6.70 14.62 11.86
CA ALA A 28 8.14 14.63 12.13
C ALA A 28 8.70 13.24 12.44
N LEU A 29 7.86 12.29 12.90
CA LEU A 29 8.31 10.93 13.13
C LEU A 29 8.71 10.26 11.80
N PRO A 30 9.82 9.50 11.78
CA PRO A 30 10.21 8.73 10.60
C PRO A 30 9.19 7.62 10.29
N PRO A 31 9.21 7.03 9.08
CA PRO A 31 8.49 5.78 8.81
C PRO A 31 8.87 4.67 9.80
N SER A 32 8.02 3.65 9.95
CA SER A 32 8.34 2.50 10.81
C SER A 32 9.57 1.75 10.29
N SER A 33 10.38 1.20 11.22
CA SER A 33 11.50 0.33 10.87
C SER A 33 11.05 -0.91 10.10
N ASP A 34 9.95 -1.51 10.53
CA ASP A 34 9.40 -2.73 9.93
C ASP A 34 8.91 -2.47 8.49
N GLY A 35 8.30 -1.29 8.27
CA GLY A 35 7.90 -0.84 6.95
C GLY A 35 9.09 -0.61 6.02
N LEU A 36 10.18 -0.03 6.52
CA LEU A 36 11.42 0.14 5.74
C LEU A 36 12.06 -1.21 5.39
N ALA A 37 12.16 -2.13 6.33
CA ALA A 37 12.68 -3.47 6.08
C ALA A 37 11.81 -4.25 5.08
N ALA A 38 10.49 -4.07 5.14
CA ALA A 38 9.56 -4.63 4.17
C ALA A 38 9.75 -4.01 2.77
N VAL A 39 9.97 -2.70 2.67
CA VAL A 39 10.32 -2.04 1.38
C VAL A 39 11.59 -2.63 0.79
N GLU A 40 12.64 -2.84 1.59
CA GLU A 40 13.91 -3.40 1.11
C GLU A 40 13.74 -4.80 0.52
N LYS A 41 12.98 -5.66 1.20
CA LYS A 41 12.68 -7.02 0.72
C LYS A 41 11.79 -7.00 -0.52
N LEU A 42 10.78 -6.14 -0.53
CA LEU A 42 9.83 -6.07 -1.64
C LEU A 42 10.43 -5.39 -2.87
N ALA A 43 11.44 -4.53 -2.71
CA ALA A 43 12.09 -3.84 -3.82
C ALA A 43 12.81 -4.79 -4.79
N THR A 44 13.21 -5.97 -4.34
CA THR A 44 13.99 -6.94 -5.12
C THR A 44 13.17 -8.06 -5.75
N VAL A 45 11.85 -8.11 -5.52
CA VAL A 45 11.00 -9.19 -6.07
C VAL A 45 10.84 -9.04 -7.58
N ASP A 46 10.73 -10.13 -8.31
CA ASP A 46 10.59 -10.18 -9.77
C ASP A 46 9.17 -10.56 -10.23
N GLU A 47 8.35 -11.07 -9.32
CA GLU A 47 6.97 -11.48 -9.55
C GLU A 47 5.99 -10.64 -8.71
N PHE A 48 4.93 -10.15 -9.35
CA PHE A 48 3.80 -9.51 -8.69
C PHE A 48 2.66 -10.51 -8.46
N SER A 49 2.15 -10.59 -7.24
CA SER A 49 0.95 -11.36 -6.94
C SER A 49 0.21 -10.81 -5.73
N LEU A 50 -1.11 -10.93 -5.75
CA LEU A 50 -1.97 -10.75 -4.59
C LEU A 50 -2.86 -11.98 -4.47
N GLY A 51 -2.90 -12.58 -3.29
CA GLY A 51 -3.60 -13.83 -3.02
C GLY A 51 -2.77 -15.08 -3.30
N HIS A 52 -3.46 -16.22 -3.28
CA HIS A 52 -2.87 -17.55 -3.44
C HIS A 52 -2.17 -17.70 -4.79
N VAL A 53 -1.01 -18.37 -4.79
CA VAL A 53 -0.23 -18.69 -5.99
C VAL A 53 0.16 -20.16 -5.97
N GLY A 54 -0.24 -20.91 -7.01
CA GLY A 54 -0.05 -22.36 -7.14
C GLY A 54 -1.32 -23.18 -6.86
N LEU A 55 -1.30 -24.46 -7.21
CA LEU A 55 -2.40 -25.39 -6.90
C LEU A 55 -2.45 -25.60 -5.38
N ARG A 56 -3.46 -25.01 -4.71
CA ARG A 56 -3.47 -24.89 -3.23
C ARG A 56 -2.16 -24.29 -2.70
N GLY A 57 -1.60 -23.32 -3.40
CA GLY A 57 -0.38 -22.69 -2.92
C GLY A 57 -0.68 -21.64 -1.84
N PRO A 58 0.27 -21.43 -0.90
CA PRO A 58 0.09 -20.48 0.18
C PRO A 58 0.05 -19.03 -0.36
N ILE A 59 -0.40 -18.12 0.50
CA ILE A 59 -0.20 -16.69 0.24
C ILE A 59 1.31 -16.40 0.27
N PRO A 60 1.89 -15.81 -0.78
CA PRO A 60 3.34 -15.58 -0.84
C PRO A 60 3.82 -14.57 0.21
N LYS A 61 5.01 -14.80 0.80
CA LYS A 61 5.63 -13.90 1.80
C LYS A 61 5.76 -12.44 1.36
N ARG A 62 5.87 -12.19 0.06
CA ARG A 62 5.89 -10.84 -0.53
C ARG A 62 4.60 -10.06 -0.26
N GLU A 63 3.47 -10.74 -0.15
CA GLU A 63 2.22 -10.11 0.28
C GLU A 63 2.28 -9.68 1.75
N ASP A 64 2.87 -10.49 2.63
CA ASP A 64 3.04 -10.07 4.03
C ASP A 64 3.91 -8.81 4.13
N TRP A 65 4.94 -8.65 3.30
CA TRP A 65 5.71 -7.42 3.22
C TRP A 65 4.88 -6.25 2.70
N PHE A 66 4.07 -6.46 1.67
CA PHE A 66 3.12 -5.45 1.19
C PHE A 66 2.18 -4.96 2.31
N ILE A 67 1.61 -5.90 3.07
CA ILE A 67 0.69 -5.60 4.18
C ILE A 67 1.42 -4.95 5.35
N THR A 68 2.67 -5.33 5.61
CA THR A 68 3.53 -4.68 6.60
C THR A 68 3.75 -3.20 6.24
N ILE A 69 4.00 -2.89 4.97
CA ILE A 69 4.10 -1.51 4.49
C ILE A 69 2.76 -0.79 4.62
N LEU A 70 1.66 -1.43 4.20
CA LEU A 70 0.32 -0.84 4.23
C LEU A 70 -0.13 -0.44 5.64
N ARG A 71 0.21 -1.27 6.64
CA ARG A 71 -0.11 -1.02 8.07
C ARG A 71 0.87 -0.07 8.76
N SER A 72 1.94 0.34 8.08
CA SER A 72 2.98 1.17 8.66
C SER A 72 2.60 2.65 8.68
N ARG A 73 3.15 3.38 9.66
CA ARG A 73 3.12 4.84 9.66
C ARG A 73 3.81 5.36 8.39
N HIS A 74 3.19 6.33 7.73
CA HIS A 74 3.65 6.91 6.45
C HIS A 74 3.73 5.87 5.31
N ALA A 75 2.74 4.97 5.23
CA ALA A 75 2.66 3.94 4.19
C ALA A 75 2.73 4.52 2.76
N ASP A 76 2.11 5.67 2.51
CA ASP A 76 2.19 6.45 1.27
C ASP A 76 3.64 6.78 0.88
N ARG A 77 4.45 7.22 1.85
CA ARG A 77 5.87 7.55 1.63
C ARG A 77 6.69 6.30 1.37
N LEU A 78 6.39 5.20 2.07
CA LEU A 78 7.05 3.91 1.89
C LEU A 78 6.74 3.29 0.52
N PHE A 79 5.48 3.33 0.06
CA PHE A 79 5.13 2.88 -1.29
C PHE A 79 5.73 3.78 -2.36
N SER A 80 5.78 5.10 -2.14
CA SER A 80 6.50 6.02 -3.02
C SER A 80 8.00 5.68 -3.12
N LEU A 81 8.62 5.26 -2.01
CA LEU A 81 10.00 4.80 -1.98
C LEU A 81 10.18 3.49 -2.74
N LEU A 82 9.29 2.52 -2.52
CA LEU A 82 9.26 1.24 -3.22
C LEU A 82 9.14 1.45 -4.74
N TYR A 83 8.25 2.35 -5.18
CA TYR A 83 8.08 2.66 -6.60
C TYR A 83 9.39 3.14 -7.25
N ARG A 84 10.13 4.02 -6.58
CA ARG A 84 11.38 4.58 -7.13
C ARG A 84 12.52 3.56 -7.20
N ARG A 85 12.59 2.63 -6.24
CA ARG A 85 13.73 1.71 -6.07
C ARG A 85 13.48 0.30 -6.62
N GLY A 86 12.22 -0.07 -6.79
CA GLY A 86 11.83 -1.42 -7.09
C GLY A 86 11.97 -1.80 -8.57
N THR A 87 12.05 -3.11 -8.79
CA THR A 87 11.79 -3.77 -10.08
C THR A 87 10.40 -3.44 -10.65
N PRO A 88 10.09 -3.84 -11.90
CA PRO A 88 8.73 -3.71 -12.44
C PRO A 88 7.65 -4.36 -11.56
N ALA A 89 7.90 -5.53 -10.98
CA ALA A 89 6.97 -6.21 -10.07
C ALA A 89 6.80 -5.46 -8.75
N ALA A 90 7.90 -4.99 -8.16
CA ALA A 90 7.88 -4.17 -6.94
C ALA A 90 7.13 -2.85 -7.16
N ARG A 91 7.25 -2.24 -8.35
CA ARG A 91 6.47 -1.06 -8.73
C ARG A 91 4.97 -1.35 -8.82
N SER A 92 4.57 -2.55 -9.26
CA SER A 92 3.15 -2.97 -9.21
C SER A 92 2.63 -3.05 -7.78
N TYR A 93 3.39 -3.60 -6.84
CA TYR A 93 3.05 -3.55 -5.41
C TYR A 93 2.96 -2.10 -4.89
N ALA A 94 3.89 -1.24 -5.29
CA ALA A 94 3.86 0.16 -4.90
C ALA A 94 2.61 0.88 -5.41
N LEU A 95 2.22 0.66 -6.66
CA LEU A 95 1.00 1.21 -7.24
C LEU A 95 -0.25 0.71 -6.52
N ALA A 96 -0.34 -0.59 -6.22
CA ALA A 96 -1.44 -1.13 -5.42
C ALA A 96 -1.53 -0.45 -4.05
N GLY A 97 -0.39 -0.24 -3.39
CA GLY A 97 -0.34 0.44 -2.09
C GLY A 97 -0.74 1.91 -2.17
N LEU A 98 -0.24 2.64 -3.18
CA LEU A 98 -0.60 4.04 -3.41
C LEU A 98 -2.08 4.20 -3.76
N ARG A 99 -2.67 3.25 -4.50
CA ARG A 99 -4.10 3.24 -4.81
C ARG A 99 -4.98 3.26 -3.56
N LEU A 100 -4.49 2.68 -2.47
CA LEU A 100 -5.16 2.59 -1.17
C LEU A 100 -4.80 3.75 -0.21
N THR A 101 -3.64 4.41 -0.41
CA THR A 101 -3.07 5.34 0.59
C THR A 101 -2.94 6.79 0.10
N ASP A 102 -2.62 7.00 -1.17
CA ASP A 102 -2.48 8.31 -1.80
C ASP A 102 -2.85 8.25 -3.29
N MET A 103 -4.11 8.55 -3.58
CA MET A 103 -4.67 8.59 -4.94
C MET A 103 -3.94 9.58 -5.86
N SER A 104 -3.45 10.70 -5.33
CA SER A 104 -2.79 11.73 -6.14
C SER A 104 -1.44 11.24 -6.64
N THR A 105 -0.65 10.63 -5.76
CA THR A 105 0.64 10.02 -6.11
C THR A 105 0.43 8.77 -6.96
N TYR A 106 -0.60 7.96 -6.68
CA TYR A 106 -0.99 6.83 -7.53
C TYR A 106 -1.17 7.27 -8.99
N ARG A 107 -2.01 8.27 -9.27
CA ARG A 107 -2.28 8.69 -10.67
C ARG A 107 -1.01 9.12 -11.40
N ARG A 108 -0.13 9.87 -10.73
CA ARG A 108 1.15 10.29 -11.30
C ARG A 108 2.05 9.10 -11.60
N CYS A 109 2.20 8.18 -10.65
CA CYS A 109 3.02 6.98 -10.83
C CYS A 109 2.40 6.01 -11.85
N ALA A 110 1.08 5.88 -11.92
CA ALA A 110 0.39 5.02 -12.87
C ALA A 110 0.56 5.50 -14.32
N ALA A 111 0.52 6.82 -14.54
CA ALA A 111 0.81 7.41 -15.84
C ALA A 111 2.26 7.14 -16.29
N ASP A 112 3.23 7.34 -15.39
CA ASP A 112 4.65 7.03 -15.63
C ASP A 112 4.86 5.53 -15.90
N TYR A 113 4.28 4.68 -15.06
CA TYR A 113 4.39 3.22 -15.18
C TYR A 113 3.81 2.70 -16.50
N SER A 114 2.64 3.20 -16.90
CA SER A 114 1.96 2.82 -18.14
C SER A 114 2.75 3.21 -19.40
N ALA A 115 3.59 4.23 -19.31
CA ALA A 115 4.45 4.65 -20.42
C ALA A 115 5.67 3.72 -20.62
N THR A 116 5.97 2.85 -19.65
CA THR A 116 7.09 1.91 -19.76
C THR A 116 6.73 0.70 -20.61
N THR A 117 7.71 0.15 -21.33
CA THR A 117 7.58 -1.07 -22.14
C THR A 117 8.08 -2.32 -21.43
N VAL A 118 8.58 -2.18 -20.20
CA VAL A 118 9.16 -3.30 -19.44
C VAL A 118 8.03 -4.15 -18.89
N THR A 119 7.90 -5.35 -19.42
CA THR A 119 6.91 -6.31 -18.95
C THR A 119 7.31 -6.92 -17.62
N LEU A 120 6.33 -7.44 -16.88
CA LEU A 120 6.53 -8.11 -15.61
C LEU A 120 5.93 -9.51 -15.61
N ARG A 121 6.41 -10.32 -14.67
CA ARG A 121 5.79 -11.58 -14.32
C ARG A 121 4.72 -11.35 -13.26
N THR A 122 3.56 -11.96 -13.43
CA THR A 122 2.50 -11.97 -12.42
C THR A 122 2.06 -13.38 -12.11
N ALA A 123 1.56 -13.61 -10.91
CA ALA A 123 0.97 -14.88 -10.54
C ALA A 123 -0.34 -14.68 -9.76
N GLY A 124 -1.29 -15.57 -9.97
CA GLY A 124 -2.58 -15.57 -9.27
C GLY A 124 -3.32 -16.89 -9.48
N GLY A 125 -3.85 -17.45 -8.39
CA GLY A 125 -4.42 -18.79 -8.41
C GLY A 125 -3.40 -19.81 -8.92
N CYS A 126 -3.81 -20.69 -9.84
CA CYS A 126 -2.91 -21.66 -10.46
C CYS A 126 -2.19 -21.13 -11.71
N TYR A 127 -2.28 -19.84 -12.02
CA TYR A 127 -1.75 -19.26 -13.26
C TYR A 127 -0.55 -18.35 -12.99
N VAL A 128 0.46 -18.49 -13.84
CA VAL A 128 1.58 -17.55 -13.95
C VAL A 128 1.49 -16.92 -15.34
N HIS A 129 1.50 -15.60 -15.38
CA HIS A 129 1.52 -14.83 -16.63
C HIS A 129 2.88 -14.16 -16.76
N GLU A 130 3.57 -14.51 -17.84
CA GLU A 130 4.80 -13.84 -18.25
C GLU A 130 4.48 -12.72 -19.25
N GLY A 131 5.34 -11.70 -19.32
CA GLY A 131 5.20 -10.65 -20.34
C GLY A 131 3.99 -9.72 -20.13
N VAL A 132 3.47 -9.60 -18.89
CA VAL A 132 2.32 -8.75 -18.60
C VAL A 132 2.69 -7.28 -18.80
N SER A 133 1.82 -6.54 -19.48
CA SER A 133 2.07 -5.13 -19.77
C SER A 133 1.80 -4.24 -18.54
N PRO A 134 2.58 -3.17 -18.33
CA PRO A 134 2.29 -2.17 -17.30
C PRO A 134 0.89 -1.55 -17.44
N VAL A 135 0.42 -1.36 -18.68
CA VAL A 135 -0.91 -0.81 -18.97
C VAL A 135 -2.02 -1.71 -18.43
N SER A 136 -1.94 -3.02 -18.63
CA SER A 136 -2.95 -3.95 -18.11
C SER A 136 -3.02 -3.98 -16.58
N ILE A 137 -1.88 -3.77 -15.90
CA ILE A 137 -1.85 -3.64 -14.44
C ILE A 137 -2.61 -2.39 -14.00
N VAL A 138 -2.31 -1.24 -14.62
CA VAL A 138 -2.97 0.03 -14.28
C VAL A 138 -4.46 -0.03 -14.57
N GLN A 139 -4.88 -0.63 -15.69
CA GLN A 139 -6.29 -0.83 -16.01
C GLN A 139 -7.01 -1.67 -14.94
N ALA A 140 -6.40 -2.76 -14.47
CA ALA A 140 -6.99 -3.57 -13.40
C ALA A 140 -7.09 -2.80 -12.07
N PHE A 141 -6.10 -1.96 -11.75
CA PHE A 141 -6.11 -1.15 -10.54
C PHE A 141 -7.13 0.00 -10.63
N ASP A 142 -7.28 0.60 -11.81
CA ASP A 142 -8.28 1.63 -12.07
C ASP A 142 -9.70 1.07 -12.02
N SER A 143 -9.89 -0.21 -12.39
CA SER A 143 -11.18 -0.91 -12.26
C SER A 143 -11.50 -1.37 -10.83
N GLY A 144 -10.63 -1.10 -9.85
CA GLY A 144 -10.86 -1.40 -8.43
C GLY A 144 -10.41 -2.79 -7.97
N ALA A 145 -9.60 -3.51 -8.77
CA ALA A 145 -9.16 -4.86 -8.43
C ALA A 145 -8.39 -4.94 -7.09
N VAL A 146 -7.66 -3.88 -6.73
CA VAL A 146 -6.90 -3.84 -5.47
C VAL A 146 -7.85 -3.76 -4.28
N GLU A 147 -8.82 -2.85 -4.32
CA GLU A 147 -9.81 -2.71 -3.25
C GLU A 147 -10.68 -3.94 -3.08
N ASP A 148 -11.14 -4.54 -4.18
CA ASP A 148 -11.96 -5.74 -4.11
C ASP A 148 -11.17 -6.91 -3.52
N TYR A 149 -9.92 -7.07 -3.94
CA TYR A 149 -9.01 -8.03 -3.31
C TYR A 149 -8.81 -7.74 -1.81
N MET A 150 -8.60 -6.49 -1.42
CA MET A 150 -8.43 -6.11 0.00
C MET A 150 -9.68 -6.41 0.84
N LYS A 151 -10.89 -6.24 0.31
CA LYS A 151 -12.14 -6.59 1.00
C LYS A 151 -12.25 -8.10 1.24
N ASP A 152 -11.85 -8.89 0.25
CA ASP A 152 -11.97 -10.35 0.30
C ASP A 152 -10.77 -11.04 0.99
N ARG A 153 -9.67 -10.31 1.20
CA ARG A 153 -8.42 -10.85 1.75
C ARG A 153 -8.62 -11.56 3.10
N ASP A 154 -9.39 -10.99 4.02
CA ASP A 154 -9.59 -11.61 5.34
C ASP A 154 -10.33 -12.95 5.23
N ARG A 155 -11.25 -13.09 4.27
CA ARG A 155 -11.91 -14.36 3.96
C ARG A 155 -10.93 -15.37 3.38
N LEU A 156 -9.99 -14.93 2.55
CA LEU A 156 -8.96 -15.78 1.97
C LEU A 156 -7.97 -16.28 3.04
N TYR A 157 -7.60 -15.43 4.00
CA TYR A 157 -6.71 -15.81 5.11
C TYR A 157 -7.39 -16.73 6.14
N MET A 158 -8.66 -16.49 6.51
CA MET A 158 -9.39 -17.29 7.52
C MET A 158 -9.67 -18.74 7.07
N ASN A 159 -9.78 -18.98 5.77
CA ASN A 159 -10.09 -20.32 5.23
C ASN A 159 -8.83 -21.13 4.88
N TRP A 160 -7.63 -20.61 5.19
CA TRP A 160 -6.39 -21.31 4.95
C TRP A 160 -5.94 -22.09 6.20
N PRO A 161 -5.62 -23.39 6.09
CA PRO A 161 -5.05 -24.14 7.21
C PRO A 161 -3.69 -23.55 7.56
N HIS A 162 -3.58 -23.01 8.78
CA HIS A 162 -2.30 -22.68 9.39
C HIS A 162 -1.68 -23.99 9.89
N GLU A 163 -0.76 -24.56 9.12
CA GLU A 163 0.11 -25.66 9.57
C GLU A 163 1.35 -25.12 10.28
#